data_AF-W0RMY6-F1
#
_entry.id   AF-W0RMY6-F1
#
_cell.length_a   1.000
_cell.length_b   1.000
_cell.length_c   1.000
_cell.angle_alpha   90.00
_cell.angle_beta   90.00
_cell.angle_gamma   90.00
#
_symmetry.space_group_name_H-M   'P 1'
#
loop_
_entity.id
_entity.type
_entity.pdbx_description
1 polymer ?
#
loop_
_entity_poly.entity_id
_entity_poly.type
_entity_poly.pdbx_seq_one_letter_code
_entity_poly.pdbx_strand_id
1 'polypeptide(L)'
;MRTLGDERPTSDAAVELPVVVELHPILAGRADEPGESEFPEAVRDAVAHEVSALLSALGIPGRPAVRVEPRAEAAGRAHRLLRLTVGDRVARFPEDVVRATYRARQRAAEAPTWVEILMQLRAAETPSVAAFLADVCREAIVRRPQVLLARAQLEAYRDGAPTLAELRWGRDIDVLERILMRVLSLGISLGDRAGVARVLGSESVERWEDVAEDLVSALREPAIVVQMAPEYLRELTERFTDAGGPDSISDTRQELFTELGVPLPAFRFEPAPRFAAGSFAFRINALSTQPIVGVPADHVFVNEQADVLRSRDIDAEPMPYPMSDSQGSIVHATSRERVESTGARWWSPVAYLAGCLTQTVRSDVGRVLEQGTVARQLRDLATWNVIPALSDVDAPEMAPRALTPVLRALVDERVSVRNLPLIYGRLLERAAGVETDGELPGRLAFVRAQLASQIANRSASGAAYVAAYLMSEDFETALSAPRTVDGDDALLDAIHAEFDRLGTVTTKPALLTEGAHREALAALVASELPQVSVLSYEEIPPAMNVQPIGRITIDA
;
A
#
# COMPACT_ATOMS: atom_id res chain seq x y z
N MET A 1 -27.58 -18.16 23.80
CA MET A 1 -28.87 -17.59 23.36
C MET A 1 -29.13 -16.26 24.06
N ARG A 2 -28.68 -15.17 23.43
CA ARG A 2 -29.16 -13.81 23.66
C ARG A 2 -29.45 -13.25 22.27
N THR A 3 -30.73 -13.13 21.96
CA THR A 3 -31.27 -12.50 20.76
C THR A 3 -30.92 -11.01 20.82
N LEU A 4 -29.97 -10.59 19.99
CA LEU A 4 -29.74 -9.19 19.65
C LEU A 4 -30.84 -8.77 18.68
N GLY A 5 -31.64 -7.81 19.11
CA GLY A 5 -32.68 -7.18 18.31
C GLY A 5 -32.09 -6.50 17.09
N ASP A 6 -32.73 -6.77 15.97
CA ASP A 6 -32.52 -6.17 14.66
C ASP A 6 -33.22 -4.79 14.65
N GLU A 7 -32.45 -3.74 14.91
CA GLU A 7 -32.83 -2.36 14.58
C GLU A 7 -31.67 -1.73 13.81
N ARG A 8 -31.62 -1.98 12.49
CA ARG A 8 -30.77 -1.22 11.56
C ARG A 8 -31.43 0.12 11.23
N PRO A 9 -30.71 1.27 11.24
CA PRO A 9 -31.24 2.49 10.68
C PRO A 9 -31.27 2.37 9.15
N THR A 10 -32.47 2.47 8.58
CA THR A 10 -32.78 2.35 7.15
C THR A 10 -32.28 3.53 6.27
N SER A 11 -31.56 4.49 6.84
CA SER A 11 -31.08 5.69 6.13
C SER A 11 -29.71 5.53 5.46
N ASP A 12 -28.83 4.66 5.96
CA ASP A 12 -27.45 4.52 5.45
C ASP A 12 -27.37 3.82 4.08
N ALA A 13 -28.39 3.06 3.68
CA ALA A 13 -28.36 2.21 2.49
C ALA A 13 -28.82 2.90 1.19
N ALA A 14 -29.36 4.12 1.27
CA ALA A 14 -29.99 4.80 0.13
C ALA A 14 -29.00 5.57 -0.76
N VAL A 15 -27.80 5.88 -0.27
CA VAL A 15 -26.85 6.74 -0.98
C VAL A 15 -26.01 5.92 -1.96
N GLU A 16 -26.04 6.30 -3.23
CA GLU A 16 -25.26 5.64 -4.28
C GLU A 16 -23.84 6.21 -4.35
N LEU A 17 -22.85 5.32 -4.48
CA LEU A 17 -21.46 5.64 -4.76
C LEU A 17 -21.21 5.34 -6.25
N PRO A 18 -21.02 6.36 -7.10
CA PRO A 18 -20.66 6.14 -8.51
C PRO A 18 -19.34 5.37 -8.61
N VAL A 19 -19.32 4.30 -9.38
CA VAL A 19 -18.11 3.54 -9.71
C VAL A 19 -18.08 3.32 -11.21
N VAL A 20 -17.06 3.84 -11.89
CA VAL A 20 -16.89 3.67 -13.35
C VAL A 20 -15.67 2.82 -13.61
N VAL A 21 -15.87 1.71 -14.32
CA VAL A 21 -14.83 0.79 -14.77
C VAL A 21 -14.68 0.96 -16.28
N GLU A 22 -13.66 1.70 -16.70
CA GLU A 22 -13.33 1.87 -18.11
C GLU A 22 -12.37 0.75 -18.54
N LEU A 23 -12.87 -0.19 -19.34
CA LEU A 23 -12.10 -1.36 -19.76
C LEU A 23 -11.22 -1.06 -20.98
N HIS A 24 -10.08 -1.74 -21.06
CA HIS A 24 -9.27 -1.75 -22.28
C HIS A 24 -10.13 -2.16 -23.50
N PRO A 25 -10.00 -1.50 -24.67
CA PRO A 25 -10.86 -1.73 -25.84
C PRO A 25 -11.00 -3.20 -26.25
N ILE A 26 -9.90 -3.97 -26.16
CA ILE A 26 -9.87 -5.41 -26.47
C ILE A 26 -10.82 -6.23 -25.58
N LEU A 27 -10.96 -5.88 -24.29
CA LEU A 27 -11.92 -6.54 -23.40
C LEU A 27 -13.31 -5.99 -23.56
N ALA A 28 -13.45 -4.67 -23.75
CA ALA A 28 -14.74 -4.04 -23.93
C ALA A 28 -15.48 -4.58 -25.18
N GLY A 29 -14.75 -4.86 -26.26
CA GLY A 29 -15.30 -5.44 -27.49
C GLY A 29 -15.91 -6.83 -27.32
N ARG A 30 -15.69 -7.53 -26.20
CA ARG A 30 -16.40 -8.78 -25.90
C ARG A 30 -17.91 -8.58 -25.82
N ALA A 31 -18.37 -7.43 -25.34
CA ALA A 31 -19.79 -7.14 -25.22
C ALA A 31 -20.53 -7.16 -26.58
N ASP A 32 -19.79 -6.98 -27.68
CA ASP A 32 -20.33 -7.01 -29.05
C ASP A 32 -20.32 -8.43 -29.65
N GLU A 33 -19.72 -9.41 -29.00
CA GLU A 33 -19.61 -10.79 -29.48
C GLU A 33 -20.91 -11.61 -29.21
N PRO A 34 -21.31 -12.52 -30.12
CA PRO A 34 -22.52 -13.33 -29.93
C PRO A 34 -22.44 -14.21 -28.68
N GLY A 35 -23.38 -14.05 -27.75
CA GLY A 35 -23.42 -14.81 -26.49
C GLY A 35 -22.70 -14.16 -25.30
N GLU A 36 -22.09 -12.99 -25.50
CA GLU A 36 -21.36 -12.23 -24.48
C GLU A 36 -22.10 -10.95 -24.04
N SER A 37 -23.38 -10.82 -24.37
CA SER A 37 -24.20 -9.65 -24.00
C SER A 37 -24.32 -9.45 -22.48
N GLU A 38 -24.14 -10.52 -21.69
CA GLU A 38 -24.15 -10.49 -20.22
C GLU A 38 -22.80 -10.08 -19.61
N PHE A 39 -21.73 -9.97 -20.41
CA PHE A 39 -20.39 -9.68 -19.91
C PHE A 39 -20.32 -8.37 -19.08
N PRO A 40 -20.82 -7.21 -19.56
CA PRO A 40 -20.80 -5.98 -18.76
C PRO A 40 -21.61 -6.07 -17.46
N GLU A 41 -22.69 -6.86 -17.45
CA GLU A 41 -23.53 -7.08 -16.26
C GLU A 41 -22.81 -7.97 -15.24
N ALA A 42 -22.16 -9.05 -15.70
CA ALA A 42 -21.34 -9.89 -14.83
C ALA A 42 -20.18 -9.11 -14.18
N VAL A 43 -19.48 -8.25 -14.95
CA VAL A 43 -18.42 -7.38 -14.39
C VAL A 43 -19.02 -6.39 -13.39
N ARG A 44 -20.16 -5.77 -13.72
CA ARG A 44 -20.86 -4.83 -12.83
C ARG A 44 -21.17 -5.46 -11.48
N ASP A 45 -21.78 -6.64 -11.48
CA ASP A 45 -22.22 -7.32 -10.28
C ASP A 45 -21.04 -7.79 -9.41
N ALA A 46 -19.99 -8.33 -10.05
CA ALA A 46 -18.78 -8.76 -9.35
C ALA A 46 -18.06 -7.57 -8.68
N VAL A 47 -17.89 -6.45 -9.41
CA VAL A 47 -17.29 -5.23 -8.85
C VAL A 47 -18.17 -4.63 -7.75
N ALA A 48 -19.49 -4.60 -7.94
CA ALA A 48 -20.42 -4.09 -6.94
C ALA A 48 -20.36 -4.91 -5.64
N HIS A 49 -20.18 -6.24 -5.73
CA HIS A 49 -20.00 -7.09 -4.58
C HIS A 49 -18.76 -6.71 -3.76
N GLU A 50 -17.59 -6.59 -4.42
CA GLU A 50 -16.33 -6.25 -3.75
C GLU A 50 -16.34 -4.84 -3.16
N VAL A 51 -16.86 -3.85 -3.89
CA VAL A 51 -16.96 -2.47 -3.38
C VAL A 51 -17.92 -2.40 -2.18
N SER A 52 -19.03 -3.14 -2.21
CA SER A 52 -19.96 -3.21 -1.07
C SER A 52 -19.29 -3.82 0.17
N ALA A 53 -18.46 -4.85 -0.01
CA ALA A 53 -17.71 -5.46 1.08
C ALA A 53 -16.70 -4.45 1.69
N LEU A 54 -16.03 -3.65 0.87
CA LEU A 54 -15.09 -2.61 1.34
C LEU A 54 -15.81 -1.46 2.06
N LEU A 55 -16.94 -0.97 1.54
CA LEU A 55 -17.77 0.03 2.22
C LEU A 55 -18.18 -0.46 3.61
N SER A 56 -18.66 -1.71 3.70
CA SER A 56 -19.05 -2.32 4.97
C SER A 56 -17.86 -2.48 5.93
N ALA A 57 -16.69 -2.89 5.44
CA ALA A 57 -15.50 -3.08 6.28
C ALA A 57 -15.00 -1.74 6.86
N LEU A 58 -15.05 -0.68 6.06
CA LEU A 58 -14.61 0.66 6.45
C LEU A 58 -15.69 1.49 7.16
N GLY A 59 -16.91 0.96 7.31
CA GLY A 59 -18.01 1.67 7.96
C GLY A 59 -18.50 2.90 7.18
N ILE A 60 -18.32 2.90 5.85
CA ILE A 60 -18.76 3.97 4.97
C ILE A 60 -20.18 3.63 4.48
N PRO A 61 -21.17 4.51 4.67
CA PRO A 61 -22.55 4.27 4.24
C PRO A 61 -22.67 4.30 2.72
N GLY A 62 -23.71 3.65 2.21
CA GLY A 62 -24.08 3.66 0.80
C GLY A 62 -23.91 2.32 0.08
N ARG A 63 -24.22 2.34 -1.21
CA ARG A 63 -24.15 1.19 -2.13
C ARG A 63 -23.46 1.59 -3.43
N PRO A 64 -22.64 0.73 -4.05
CA PRO A 64 -22.00 1.07 -5.30
C PRO A 64 -22.99 1.06 -6.46
N ALA A 65 -22.93 2.09 -7.30
CA ALA A 65 -23.60 2.19 -8.59
C ALA A 65 -22.54 2.03 -9.69
N VAL A 66 -22.32 0.78 -10.09
CA VAL A 66 -21.23 0.43 -11.03
C VAL A 66 -21.67 0.60 -12.49
N ARG A 67 -20.82 1.25 -13.28
CA ARG A 67 -20.92 1.34 -14.74
C ARG A 67 -19.66 0.76 -15.36
N VAL A 68 -19.84 0.02 -16.45
CA VAL A 68 -18.76 -0.60 -17.22
C VAL A 68 -18.80 0.02 -18.60
N GLU A 69 -17.71 0.65 -19.00
CA GLU A 69 -17.64 1.46 -20.23
C GLU A 69 -16.36 1.11 -21.01
N PRO A 70 -16.36 1.20 -22.35
CA PRO A 70 -15.12 1.11 -23.12
C PRO A 70 -14.27 2.36 -22.89
N ARG A 71 -12.97 2.19 -22.62
CA ARG A 71 -12.04 3.32 -22.53
C ARG A 71 -11.82 3.91 -23.91
N ALA A 72 -11.92 5.23 -24.04
CA ALA A 72 -11.60 5.92 -25.30
C ALA A 72 -10.11 5.71 -25.66
N GLU A 73 -9.85 5.33 -26.92
CA GLU A 73 -8.50 5.26 -27.50
C GLU A 73 -7.91 6.68 -27.58
N ALA A 74 -7.20 7.12 -26.55
CA ALA A 74 -6.23 8.19 -26.69
C ALA A 74 -4.84 7.57 -26.81
N ALA A 75 -4.06 8.03 -27.78
CA ALA A 75 -2.69 7.59 -28.02
C ALA A 75 -1.84 7.71 -26.74
N GLY A 76 -1.04 6.69 -26.43
CA GLY A 76 -0.13 6.66 -25.26
C GLY A 76 -0.59 5.77 -24.09
N ARG A 77 -1.84 5.36 -24.07
CA ARG A 77 -2.49 4.70 -22.92
C ARG A 77 -2.39 3.17 -22.85
N ALA A 78 -1.47 2.59 -23.63
CA ALA A 78 -1.45 1.16 -23.94
C ALA A 78 -1.24 0.25 -22.72
N HIS A 79 -0.59 0.73 -21.65
CA HIS A 79 -0.08 -0.12 -20.56
C HIS A 79 -1.08 -0.48 -19.45
N ARG A 80 -2.38 -0.19 -19.61
CA ARG A 80 -3.36 -0.39 -18.52
C ARG A 80 -4.56 -1.23 -18.92
N LEU A 81 -4.84 -2.24 -18.10
CA LEU A 81 -5.99 -3.15 -18.25
C LEU A 81 -7.34 -2.45 -18.10
N LEU A 82 -7.44 -1.51 -17.15
CA LEU A 82 -8.65 -0.73 -16.87
C LEU A 82 -8.30 0.62 -16.23
N ARG A 83 -9.22 1.58 -16.29
CA ARG A 83 -9.26 2.74 -15.40
C ARG A 83 -10.43 2.58 -14.43
N LEU A 84 -10.18 2.79 -13.14
CA LEU A 84 -11.19 2.75 -12.10
C LEU A 84 -11.41 4.15 -11.53
N THR A 85 -12.63 4.65 -11.61
CA THR A 85 -13.06 5.90 -10.99
C THR A 85 -14.10 5.61 -9.94
N VAL A 86 -13.91 6.13 -8.72
CA VAL A 86 -14.82 5.97 -7.58
C VAL A 86 -15.18 7.36 -7.08
N GLY A 87 -16.48 7.69 -7.11
CA GLY A 87 -16.94 9.06 -6.94
C GLY A 87 -16.38 9.96 -8.05
N ASP A 88 -15.59 10.95 -7.64
CA ASP A 88 -14.89 11.91 -8.50
C ASP A 88 -13.37 11.64 -8.60
N ARG A 89 -12.88 10.51 -8.06
CA ARG A 89 -11.45 10.21 -7.92
C ARG A 89 -11.04 8.96 -8.68
N VAL A 90 -9.88 9.02 -9.33
CA VAL A 90 -9.28 7.85 -9.98
C VAL A 90 -8.48 7.02 -8.98
N ALA A 91 -8.85 5.74 -8.87
CA ALA A 91 -8.15 4.75 -8.09
C ALA A 91 -7.02 4.13 -8.93
N ARG A 92 -5.88 4.83 -8.99
CA ARG A 92 -4.65 4.36 -9.66
C ARG A 92 -4.02 3.19 -8.92
N PHE A 93 -3.41 2.29 -9.67
CA PHE A 93 -2.72 1.11 -9.12
C PHE A 93 -1.53 0.69 -9.99
N PRO A 94 -0.49 0.07 -9.39
CA PRO A 94 0.64 -0.49 -10.14
C PRO A 94 0.24 -1.65 -11.05
N GLU A 95 0.95 -1.84 -12.17
CA GLU A 95 0.76 -2.99 -13.07
C GLU A 95 0.90 -4.33 -12.33
N ASP A 96 1.77 -4.39 -11.32
CA ASP A 96 1.96 -5.57 -10.48
C ASP A 96 0.69 -6.06 -9.81
N VAL A 97 -0.34 -5.22 -9.64
CA VAL A 97 -1.66 -5.65 -9.13
C VAL A 97 -2.33 -6.61 -10.10
N VAL A 98 -2.25 -6.37 -11.40
CA VAL A 98 -2.81 -7.26 -12.44
C VAL A 98 -2.07 -8.59 -12.42
N ARG A 99 -0.74 -8.55 -12.36
CA ARG A 99 0.12 -9.74 -12.29
C ARG A 99 -0.06 -10.53 -11.00
N ALA A 100 -0.18 -9.86 -9.85
CA ALA A 100 -0.46 -10.48 -8.57
C ALA A 100 -1.85 -11.16 -8.56
N THR A 101 -2.87 -10.48 -9.08
CA THR A 101 -4.23 -11.04 -9.21
C THR A 101 -4.24 -12.28 -10.11
N TYR A 102 -3.50 -12.25 -11.22
CA TYR A 102 -3.32 -13.42 -12.09
C TYR A 102 -2.69 -14.59 -11.34
N ARG A 103 -1.56 -14.37 -10.65
CA ARG A 103 -0.89 -15.40 -9.84
C ARG A 103 -1.83 -16.01 -8.80
N ALA A 104 -2.58 -15.16 -8.09
CA ALA A 104 -3.52 -15.61 -7.06
C ALA A 104 -4.65 -16.48 -7.63
N ARG A 105 -5.29 -16.05 -8.72
CA ARG A 105 -6.43 -16.77 -9.33
C ARG A 105 -6.01 -18.05 -10.03
N GLN A 106 -4.90 -18.02 -10.77
CA GLN A 106 -4.41 -19.20 -11.51
C GLN A 106 -3.56 -20.12 -10.65
N ARG A 107 -3.25 -19.73 -9.40
CA ARG A 107 -2.23 -20.39 -8.56
C ARG A 107 -0.91 -20.57 -9.30
N ALA A 108 -0.60 -19.61 -10.16
CA ALA A 108 0.59 -19.64 -11.00
C ALA A 108 1.77 -19.03 -10.22
N ALA A 109 2.93 -19.66 -10.33
CA ALA A 109 4.15 -19.11 -9.80
C ALA A 109 4.56 -17.81 -10.52
N GLU A 110 4.27 -17.75 -11.82
CA GLU A 110 4.66 -16.65 -12.72
C GLU A 110 3.41 -15.99 -13.27
N ALA A 111 3.49 -14.67 -13.39
CA ALA A 111 2.53 -13.93 -14.20
C ALA A 111 3.17 -13.60 -15.54
N PRO A 112 2.47 -13.87 -16.66
CA PRO A 112 2.90 -13.40 -17.96
C PRO A 112 2.83 -11.87 -18.02
N THR A 113 3.25 -11.31 -19.14
CA THR A 113 3.14 -9.85 -19.39
C THR A 113 1.68 -9.41 -19.35
N TRP A 114 1.41 -8.13 -19.08
CA TRP A 114 0.03 -7.64 -19.08
C TRP A 114 -0.69 -7.87 -20.42
N VAL A 115 0.03 -7.83 -21.55
CA VAL A 115 -0.51 -8.09 -22.90
C VAL A 115 -0.98 -9.54 -23.02
N GLU A 116 -0.17 -10.48 -22.54
CA GLU A 116 -0.53 -11.90 -22.55
C GLU A 116 -1.70 -12.18 -21.60
N ILE A 117 -1.73 -11.56 -20.41
CA ILE A 117 -2.88 -11.63 -19.50
C ILE A 117 -4.14 -11.11 -20.20
N LEU A 118 -4.05 -9.96 -20.86
CA LEU A 118 -5.15 -9.36 -21.61
C LEU A 118 -5.71 -10.32 -22.68
N MET A 119 -4.84 -10.96 -23.46
CA MET A 119 -5.25 -11.91 -24.50
C MET A 119 -5.86 -13.19 -23.91
N GLN A 120 -5.34 -13.68 -22.78
CA GLN A 120 -5.91 -14.83 -22.09
C GLN A 120 -7.28 -14.52 -21.49
N LEU A 121 -7.45 -13.33 -20.88
CA LEU A 121 -8.74 -12.86 -20.40
C LEU A 121 -9.75 -12.74 -21.55
N ARG A 122 -9.31 -12.25 -22.72
CA ARG A 122 -10.14 -12.20 -23.92
C ARG A 122 -10.62 -13.58 -24.37
N ALA A 123 -9.88 -14.65 -24.11
CA ALA A 123 -10.28 -16.01 -24.47
C ALA A 123 -11.02 -16.76 -23.34
N ALA A 124 -11.05 -16.21 -22.12
CA ALA A 124 -11.63 -16.86 -20.95
C ALA A 124 -13.16 -16.71 -20.87
N GLU A 125 -13.79 -17.51 -20.00
CA GLU A 125 -15.23 -17.43 -19.74
C GLU A 125 -15.61 -16.17 -18.95
N THR A 126 -16.75 -15.57 -19.29
CA THR A 126 -17.27 -14.34 -18.66
C THR A 126 -17.20 -14.31 -17.13
N PRO A 127 -17.66 -15.34 -16.38
CA PRO A 127 -17.59 -15.32 -14.92
C PRO A 127 -16.17 -15.24 -14.36
N SER A 128 -15.20 -15.86 -15.05
CA SER A 128 -13.79 -15.84 -14.66
C SER A 128 -13.18 -14.46 -14.87
N VAL A 129 -13.48 -13.83 -16.02
CA VAL A 129 -13.02 -12.48 -16.35
C VAL A 129 -13.64 -11.44 -15.41
N ALA A 130 -14.95 -11.55 -15.13
CA ALA A 130 -15.65 -10.66 -14.20
C ALA A 130 -15.05 -10.71 -12.79
N ALA A 131 -14.79 -11.92 -12.28
CA ALA A 131 -14.15 -12.09 -10.98
C ALA A 131 -12.70 -11.55 -10.97
N PHE A 132 -11.94 -11.76 -12.05
CA PHE A 132 -10.59 -11.18 -12.18
C PHE A 132 -10.61 -9.64 -12.13
N LEU A 133 -11.51 -9.01 -12.91
CA LEU A 133 -11.64 -7.55 -12.95
C LEU A 133 -12.11 -6.98 -11.60
N ALA A 134 -13.00 -7.69 -10.90
CA ALA A 134 -13.44 -7.33 -9.56
C ALA A 134 -12.28 -7.39 -8.55
N ASP A 135 -11.45 -8.43 -8.59
CA ASP A 135 -10.26 -8.57 -7.75
C ASP A 135 -9.25 -7.42 -8.01
N VAL A 136 -9.02 -7.04 -9.28
CA VAL A 136 -8.17 -5.88 -9.62
C VAL A 136 -8.76 -4.57 -9.08
N CYS A 137 -10.07 -4.35 -9.25
CA CYS A 137 -10.73 -3.15 -8.74
C CYS A 137 -10.67 -3.06 -7.21
N ARG A 138 -10.88 -4.21 -6.54
CA ARG A 138 -10.75 -4.32 -5.09
C ARG A 138 -9.36 -3.90 -4.62
N GLU A 139 -8.30 -4.44 -5.24
CA GLU A 139 -6.92 -4.10 -4.85
C GLU A 139 -6.56 -2.65 -5.13
N ALA A 140 -7.05 -2.07 -6.23
CA ALA A 140 -6.90 -0.65 -6.52
C ALA A 140 -7.49 0.21 -5.39
N ILE A 141 -8.68 -0.13 -4.92
CA ILE A 141 -9.35 0.58 -3.82
C ILE A 141 -8.65 0.30 -2.48
N VAL A 142 -8.25 -0.94 -2.18
CA VAL A 142 -7.53 -1.28 -0.92
C VAL A 142 -6.25 -0.48 -0.77
N ARG A 143 -5.57 -0.11 -1.86
CA ARG A 143 -4.38 0.76 -1.83
C ARG A 143 -4.72 2.22 -1.58
N ARG A 144 -5.90 2.69 -2.01
CA ARG A 144 -6.38 4.08 -1.81
C ARG A 144 -7.82 4.11 -1.28
N PRO A 145 -8.09 3.56 -0.09
CA PRO A 145 -9.45 3.37 0.43
C PRO A 145 -10.24 4.67 0.61
N GLN A 146 -9.56 5.80 0.78
CA GLN A 146 -10.18 7.12 0.89
C GLN A 146 -10.98 7.54 -0.36
N VAL A 147 -10.80 6.89 -1.52
CA VAL A 147 -11.64 7.14 -2.71
C VAL A 147 -13.10 6.75 -2.51
N LEU A 148 -13.38 5.85 -1.55
CA LEU A 148 -14.75 5.43 -1.21
C LEU A 148 -15.56 6.53 -0.48
N LEU A 149 -14.88 7.54 0.08
CA LEU A 149 -15.51 8.65 0.77
C LEU A 149 -15.76 9.81 -0.21
N ALA A 150 -16.71 9.60 -1.14
CA ALA A 150 -17.19 10.69 -1.97
C ALA A 150 -18.09 11.65 -1.16
N ARG A 151 -18.39 12.82 -1.72
CA ARG A 151 -19.15 13.86 -1.02
C ARG A 151 -20.49 13.37 -0.46
N ALA A 152 -21.24 12.60 -1.24
CA ALA A 152 -22.53 12.06 -0.79
C ALA A 152 -22.38 11.05 0.35
N GLN A 153 -21.33 10.21 0.32
CA GLN A 153 -21.01 9.25 1.38
C GLN A 153 -20.60 9.96 2.68
N LEU A 154 -19.84 11.05 2.56
CA LEU A 154 -19.45 11.88 3.70
C LEU A 154 -20.66 12.54 4.37
N GLU A 155 -21.57 13.14 3.58
CA GLU A 155 -22.81 13.74 4.08
C GLU A 155 -23.68 12.69 4.77
N ALA A 156 -23.86 11.52 4.14
CA ALA A 156 -24.58 10.39 4.73
C ALA A 156 -23.94 9.91 6.05
N TYR A 157 -22.61 9.84 6.11
CA TYR A 157 -21.88 9.43 7.31
C TYR A 157 -22.10 10.41 8.47
N ARG A 158 -22.00 11.71 8.18
CA ARG A 158 -22.24 12.78 9.17
C ARG A 158 -23.69 12.77 9.66
N ASP A 159 -24.64 12.69 8.73
CA ASP A 159 -26.07 12.80 9.04
C ASP A 159 -26.61 11.53 9.72
N GLY A 160 -25.98 10.38 9.46
CA GLY A 160 -26.23 9.11 10.14
C GLY A 160 -25.78 9.07 11.61
N ALA A 161 -25.17 10.15 12.13
CA ALA A 161 -24.90 10.35 13.54
C ALA A 161 -25.11 11.83 13.90
N PRO A 162 -26.33 12.24 14.28
CA PRO A 162 -26.70 13.66 14.45
C PRO A 162 -25.78 14.46 15.37
N THR A 163 -25.21 13.82 16.39
CA THR A 163 -24.22 14.46 17.27
C THR A 163 -22.98 14.93 16.52
N LEU A 164 -22.52 14.22 15.47
CA LEU A 164 -21.38 14.62 14.64
C LEU A 164 -21.63 15.96 13.96
N ALA A 165 -22.81 16.15 13.39
CA ALA A 165 -23.16 17.38 12.68
C ALA A 165 -23.12 18.63 13.57
N GLU A 166 -23.27 18.45 14.88
CA GLU A 166 -23.25 19.54 15.86
C GLU A 166 -21.82 19.91 16.33
N LEU A 167 -20.86 19.00 16.19
CA LEU A 167 -19.47 19.21 16.62
C LEU A 167 -18.74 20.24 15.75
N ARG A 168 -17.75 20.93 16.34
CA ARG A 168 -16.91 21.93 15.65
C ARG A 168 -16.42 21.43 14.30
N TRP A 169 -15.79 20.25 14.29
CA TRP A 169 -15.20 19.65 13.09
C TRP A 169 -16.23 19.00 12.16
N GLY A 170 -17.42 18.64 12.65
CA GLY A 170 -18.48 18.06 11.81
C GLY A 170 -19.35 19.08 11.10
N ARG A 171 -19.42 20.32 11.62
CA ARG A 171 -20.11 21.45 10.97
C ARG A 171 -19.40 21.88 9.68
N ASP A 172 -18.07 21.90 9.70
CA ASP A 172 -17.25 22.17 8.52
C ASP A 172 -17.01 20.84 7.77
N ILE A 173 -17.82 20.63 6.76
CA ILE A 173 -17.83 19.40 5.97
C ILE A 173 -16.54 19.19 5.17
N ASP A 174 -15.85 20.25 4.74
CA ASP A 174 -14.62 20.15 3.96
C ASP A 174 -13.42 19.84 4.88
N VAL A 175 -13.45 20.34 6.12
CA VAL A 175 -12.50 19.91 7.15
C VAL A 175 -12.77 18.48 7.59
N LEU A 176 -14.04 18.10 7.80
CA LEU A 176 -14.42 16.73 8.14
C LEU A 176 -13.93 15.75 7.08
N GLU A 177 -14.08 16.11 5.80
CA GLU A 177 -13.57 15.33 4.67
C GLU A 177 -12.07 15.06 4.82
N ARG A 178 -11.25 16.12 5.02
CA ARG A 178 -9.80 15.99 5.19
C ARG A 178 -9.42 15.08 6.36
N ILE A 179 -10.10 15.23 7.50
CA ILE A 179 -9.88 14.40 8.69
C ILE A 179 -10.17 12.92 8.38
N LEU A 180 -11.37 12.63 7.86
CA LEU A 180 -11.80 11.25 7.62
C LEU A 180 -11.05 10.58 6.47
N MET A 181 -10.70 11.33 5.41
CA MET A 181 -9.84 10.84 4.34
C MET A 181 -8.46 10.45 4.87
N ARG A 182 -7.89 11.21 5.81
CA ARG A 182 -6.61 10.87 6.44
C ARG A 182 -6.70 9.56 7.21
N VAL A 183 -7.74 9.36 8.01
CA VAL A 183 -7.97 8.10 8.75
C VAL A 183 -8.16 6.92 7.79
N LEU A 184 -9.02 7.10 6.78
CA LEU A 184 -9.28 6.07 5.77
C LEU A 184 -8.02 5.70 4.99
N SER A 185 -7.16 6.67 4.64
CA SER A 185 -5.91 6.40 3.91
C SER A 185 -4.99 5.38 4.60
N LEU A 186 -5.12 5.21 5.92
CA LEU A 186 -4.41 4.20 6.72
C LEU A 186 -5.15 2.86 6.81
N GLY A 187 -6.28 2.70 6.12
CA GLY A 187 -7.14 1.52 6.15
C GLY A 187 -7.96 1.37 7.43
N ILE A 188 -8.12 2.43 8.22
CA ILE A 188 -8.83 2.39 9.50
C ILE A 188 -10.34 2.54 9.26
N SER A 189 -11.13 1.68 9.90
CA SER A 189 -12.59 1.71 9.80
C SER A 189 -13.18 2.90 10.56
N LEU A 190 -14.18 3.54 9.96
CA LEU A 190 -15.01 4.58 10.56
C LEU A 190 -16.29 4.00 11.19
N GLY A 191 -16.40 2.67 11.29
CA GLY A 191 -17.57 1.98 11.82
C GLY A 191 -17.89 2.29 13.29
N ASP A 192 -16.89 2.62 14.11
CA ASP A 192 -17.10 3.12 15.48
C ASP A 192 -17.45 4.62 15.48
N ARG A 193 -18.69 4.93 15.08
CA ARG A 193 -19.21 6.31 15.04
C ARG A 193 -19.17 7.01 16.40
N ALA A 194 -19.38 6.25 17.49
CA ALA A 194 -19.28 6.80 18.85
C ALA A 194 -17.83 7.18 19.18
N GLY A 195 -16.87 6.36 18.75
CA GLY A 195 -15.44 6.65 18.76
C GLY A 195 -15.08 7.93 18.03
N VAL A 196 -15.55 8.05 16.79
CA VAL A 196 -15.34 9.23 15.97
C VAL A 196 -15.91 10.48 16.63
N ALA A 197 -17.17 10.44 17.07
CA ALA A 197 -17.82 11.58 17.71
C ALA A 197 -17.11 12.04 19.00
N ARG A 198 -16.63 11.09 19.81
CA ARG A 198 -15.90 11.40 21.04
C ARG A 198 -14.62 12.18 20.77
N VAL A 199 -13.84 11.77 19.76
CA VAL A 199 -12.57 12.42 19.42
C VAL A 199 -12.80 13.77 18.76
N LEU A 200 -13.74 13.84 17.80
CA LEU A 200 -14.13 15.10 17.15
C LEU A 200 -14.76 16.11 18.14
N GLY A 201 -15.29 15.65 19.26
CA GLY A 201 -15.83 16.51 20.32
C GLY A 201 -14.79 17.12 21.25
N SER A 202 -13.51 16.75 21.11
CA SER A 202 -12.44 17.30 21.94
C SER A 202 -12.18 18.77 21.61
N GLU A 203 -12.34 19.65 22.60
CA GLU A 203 -12.08 21.09 22.46
C GLU A 203 -10.58 21.44 22.59
N SER A 204 -9.74 20.51 23.02
CA SER A 204 -8.32 20.76 23.31
C SER A 204 -7.43 20.81 22.07
N VAL A 205 -7.98 20.57 20.87
CA VAL A 205 -7.21 20.43 19.64
C VAL A 205 -7.60 21.54 18.66
N GLU A 206 -6.59 22.30 18.22
CA GLU A 206 -6.80 23.46 17.35
C GLU A 206 -6.68 23.15 15.86
N ARG A 207 -5.89 22.13 15.50
CA ARG A 207 -5.53 21.74 14.14
C ARG A 207 -6.24 20.44 13.73
N TRP A 208 -6.73 20.37 12.50
CA TRP A 208 -7.46 19.19 12.02
C TRP A 208 -6.54 17.97 11.86
N GLU A 209 -5.26 18.20 11.55
CA GLU A 209 -4.23 17.18 11.44
C GLU A 209 -4.06 16.43 12.76
N ASP A 210 -4.00 17.18 13.87
CA ASP A 210 -3.88 16.63 15.21
C ASP A 210 -5.11 15.77 15.57
N VAL A 211 -6.31 16.23 15.21
CA VAL A 211 -7.56 15.47 15.41
C VAL A 211 -7.57 14.18 14.58
N ALA A 212 -7.08 14.24 13.35
CA ALA A 212 -6.95 13.04 12.52
C ALA A 212 -6.02 12.02 13.16
N GLU A 213 -4.90 12.45 13.74
CA GLU A 213 -3.97 11.58 14.46
C GLU A 213 -4.56 11.00 15.75
N ASP A 214 -5.40 11.76 16.46
CA ASP A 214 -6.14 11.28 17.62
C ASP A 214 -7.17 10.21 17.22
N LEU A 215 -7.86 10.38 16.09
CA LEU A 215 -8.75 9.37 15.53
C LEU A 215 -7.99 8.10 15.13
N VAL A 216 -6.83 8.24 14.48
CA VAL A 216 -5.97 7.10 14.14
C VAL A 216 -5.59 6.31 15.39
N SER A 217 -5.18 7.00 16.46
CA SER A 217 -4.82 6.37 17.74
C SER A 217 -6.02 5.66 18.38
N ALA A 218 -7.21 6.27 18.33
CA ALA A 218 -8.42 5.77 18.97
C ALA A 218 -9.08 4.58 18.23
N LEU A 219 -9.00 4.54 16.90
CA LEU A 219 -9.79 3.62 16.06
C LEU A 219 -9.00 2.46 15.46
N ARG A 220 -7.67 2.50 15.50
CA ARG A 220 -6.83 1.45 14.89
C ARG A 220 -7.05 0.08 15.52
N GLU A 221 -6.76 -0.97 14.75
CA GLU A 221 -6.63 -2.31 15.33
C GLU A 221 -5.27 -2.46 16.05
N PRO A 222 -5.23 -3.07 17.25
CA PRO A 222 -4.01 -3.18 18.05
C PRO A 222 -3.06 -4.28 17.55
N ALA A 223 -3.45 -5.05 16.54
CA ALA A 223 -2.71 -6.20 16.02
C ALA A 223 -2.83 -6.28 14.50
N ILE A 224 -1.79 -6.82 13.85
CA ILE A 224 -1.87 -7.27 12.46
C ILE A 224 -2.42 -8.70 12.50
N VAL A 225 -3.47 -8.96 11.72
CA VAL A 225 -4.16 -10.24 11.74
C VAL A 225 -3.67 -11.11 10.58
N VAL A 226 -3.27 -12.35 10.89
CA VAL A 226 -2.92 -13.38 9.92
C VAL A 226 -4.14 -14.30 9.78
N GLN A 227 -4.85 -14.16 8.66
CA GLN A 227 -6.06 -14.93 8.35
C GLN A 227 -5.67 -16.14 7.51
N MET A 228 -6.15 -17.34 7.81
CA MET A 228 -5.85 -18.52 7.00
C MET A 228 -6.91 -19.60 7.06
N ALA A 229 -6.93 -20.49 6.07
CA ALA A 229 -7.83 -21.64 6.05
C ALA A 229 -7.67 -22.46 7.36
N PRO A 230 -8.77 -22.88 8.03
CA PRO A 230 -8.71 -23.57 9.31
C PRO A 230 -7.82 -24.82 9.31
N GLU A 231 -7.79 -25.55 8.19
CA GLU A 231 -6.96 -26.73 8.00
C GLU A 231 -5.48 -26.38 8.00
N TYR A 232 -5.11 -25.31 7.29
CA TYR A 232 -3.75 -24.84 7.21
C TYR A 232 -3.25 -24.30 8.55
N LEU A 233 -4.11 -23.57 9.29
CA LEU A 233 -3.79 -23.13 10.66
C LEU A 233 -3.47 -24.31 11.58
N ARG A 234 -4.29 -25.36 11.51
CA ARG A 234 -4.11 -26.57 12.30
C ARG A 234 -2.82 -27.28 11.94
N GLU A 235 -2.58 -27.53 10.65
CA GLU A 235 -1.37 -28.20 10.16
C GLU A 235 -0.10 -27.44 10.56
N LEU A 236 -0.09 -26.13 10.42
CA LEU A 236 1.02 -25.29 10.86
C LEU A 236 1.20 -25.40 12.37
N THR A 237 0.14 -25.27 13.17
CA THR A 237 0.23 -25.28 14.64
C THR A 237 0.64 -26.65 15.20
N GLU A 238 0.16 -27.75 14.62
CA GLU A 238 0.46 -29.11 15.06
C GLU A 238 1.88 -29.55 14.70
N ARG A 239 2.41 -29.10 13.54
CA ARG A 239 3.76 -29.44 13.07
C ARG A 239 4.82 -28.40 13.43
N PHE A 240 4.45 -27.37 14.19
CA PHE A 240 5.29 -26.23 14.60
C PHE A 240 6.47 -26.63 15.50
N THR A 241 6.48 -27.83 16.09
CA THR A 241 7.42 -28.20 17.17
C THR A 241 8.77 -28.76 16.71
N ASP A 242 8.89 -29.36 15.52
CA ASP A 242 10.00 -30.28 15.26
C ASP A 242 10.96 -29.89 14.10
N ALA A 243 10.73 -28.77 13.40
CA ALA A 243 11.45 -28.45 12.15
C ALA A 243 12.27 -27.14 12.12
N GLY A 244 12.68 -26.62 13.28
CA GLY A 244 13.60 -25.48 13.32
C GLY A 244 12.96 -24.10 13.13
N GLY A 245 11.88 -23.83 13.88
CA GLY A 245 11.70 -22.49 14.48
C GLY A 245 10.29 -21.87 14.48
N PRO A 246 9.64 -21.79 15.66
CA PRO A 246 8.60 -20.82 16.03
C PRO A 246 9.04 -19.34 16.04
N ASP A 247 10.33 -19.06 15.92
CA ASP A 247 10.91 -17.71 16.10
C ASP A 247 10.75 -16.80 14.86
N SER A 248 10.50 -17.36 13.67
CA SER A 248 10.55 -16.62 12.38
C SER A 248 9.50 -15.51 12.21
N ILE A 249 8.30 -15.64 12.77
CA ILE A 249 7.29 -14.56 12.69
C ILE A 249 7.62 -13.46 13.70
N SER A 250 8.17 -13.81 14.87
CA SER A 250 8.65 -12.81 15.83
C SER A 250 9.84 -12.04 15.26
N ASP A 251 10.72 -12.72 14.51
CA ASP A 251 11.86 -12.12 13.81
C ASP A 251 11.43 -11.06 12.80
N THR A 252 10.30 -11.22 12.09
CA THR A 252 9.74 -10.18 11.20
C THR A 252 9.64 -8.81 11.88
N ARG A 253 9.29 -8.76 13.18
CA ARG A 253 9.21 -7.49 13.92
C ARG A 253 10.58 -6.88 14.12
N GLN A 254 11.57 -7.71 14.45
CA GLN A 254 12.93 -7.25 14.69
C GLN A 254 13.61 -6.85 13.38
N GLU A 255 13.39 -7.59 12.29
CA GLU A 255 13.85 -7.28 10.95
C GLU A 255 13.35 -5.92 10.48
N LEU A 256 12.03 -5.70 10.48
CA LEU A 256 11.45 -4.42 10.04
C LEU A 256 11.79 -3.25 10.96
N PHE A 257 11.95 -3.50 12.27
CA PHE A 257 12.48 -2.50 13.18
C PHE A 257 13.95 -2.15 12.86
N THR A 258 14.76 -3.14 12.49
CA THR A 258 16.17 -2.93 12.16
C THR A 258 16.33 -2.19 10.83
N GLU A 259 15.47 -2.50 9.85
CA GLU A 259 15.41 -1.89 8.52
C GLU A 259 14.87 -0.45 8.60
N LEU A 260 13.67 -0.26 9.16
CA LEU A 260 12.92 1.00 9.06
C LEU A 260 12.83 1.79 10.38
N GLY A 261 13.10 1.17 11.53
CA GLY A 261 12.95 1.83 12.84
C GLY A 261 11.53 1.89 13.38
N VAL A 262 10.59 1.20 12.74
CA VAL A 262 9.16 1.18 13.11
C VAL A 262 8.86 -0.06 13.95
N PRO A 263 8.45 0.08 15.23
CA PRO A 263 8.06 -1.07 16.03
C PRO A 263 6.64 -1.51 15.63
N LEU A 264 6.52 -2.78 15.22
CA LEU A 264 5.25 -3.35 14.81
C LEU A 264 4.36 -3.74 16.01
N PRO A 265 3.03 -3.76 15.87
CA PRO A 265 2.10 -4.32 16.84
C PRO A 265 2.25 -5.85 16.95
N ALA A 266 1.44 -6.47 17.82
CA ALA A 266 1.37 -7.92 17.91
C ALA A 266 0.73 -8.55 16.66
N PHE A 267 1.03 -9.83 16.43
CA PHE A 267 0.35 -10.63 15.41
C PHE A 267 -0.74 -11.48 16.05
N ARG A 268 -1.91 -11.56 15.39
CA ARG A 268 -3.04 -12.40 15.82
C ARG A 268 -3.43 -13.34 14.69
N PHE A 269 -3.55 -14.64 14.99
CA PHE A 269 -3.98 -15.64 14.01
C PHE A 269 -5.50 -15.81 14.07
N GLU A 270 -6.15 -15.82 12.90
CA GLU A 270 -7.60 -16.00 12.78
C GLU A 270 -7.95 -17.03 11.71
N PRO A 271 -8.87 -17.97 11.99
CA PRO A 271 -9.38 -18.86 10.96
C PRO A 271 -10.27 -18.10 9.96
N ALA A 272 -10.09 -18.38 8.68
CA ALA A 272 -10.88 -17.84 7.57
C ALA A 272 -11.48 -19.00 6.76
N PRO A 273 -12.66 -19.52 7.15
CA PRO A 273 -13.27 -20.71 6.52
C PRO A 273 -13.63 -20.55 5.04
N ARG A 274 -13.69 -19.32 4.54
CA ARG A 274 -13.98 -19.01 3.12
C ARG A 274 -12.74 -19.05 2.24
N PHE A 275 -11.55 -19.14 2.84
CA PHE A 275 -10.30 -19.19 2.08
C PHE A 275 -10.11 -20.58 1.46
N ALA A 276 -9.47 -20.61 0.30
CA ALA A 276 -9.12 -21.88 -0.33
C ALA A 276 -8.10 -22.63 0.54
N ALA A 277 -8.10 -23.96 0.46
CA ALA A 277 -7.16 -24.79 1.20
C ALA A 277 -5.70 -24.36 0.95
N GLY A 278 -4.91 -24.31 2.02
CA GLY A 278 -3.49 -23.91 1.98
C GLY A 278 -3.25 -22.41 1.71
N SER A 279 -4.27 -21.55 1.82
CA SER A 279 -4.11 -20.10 1.62
C SER A 279 -4.22 -19.28 2.91
N PHE A 280 -3.56 -18.12 2.91
CA PHE A 280 -3.58 -17.15 3.98
C PHE A 280 -3.61 -15.71 3.43
N ALA A 281 -4.00 -14.75 4.25
CA ALA A 281 -3.98 -13.32 3.93
C ALA A 281 -3.60 -12.53 5.17
N PHE A 282 -3.15 -11.29 4.98
CA PHE A 282 -2.84 -10.39 6.08
C PHE A 282 -3.87 -9.27 6.13
N ARG A 283 -4.33 -8.95 7.34
CA ARG A 283 -5.23 -7.84 7.59
C ARG A 283 -4.55 -6.80 8.47
N ILE A 284 -4.41 -5.60 7.91
CA ILE A 284 -3.87 -4.41 8.58
C ILE A 284 -5.03 -3.43 8.71
N ASN A 285 -5.38 -3.09 9.95
CA ASN A 285 -6.62 -2.36 10.26
C ASN A 285 -7.83 -3.09 9.65
N ALA A 286 -8.69 -2.40 8.90
CA ALA A 286 -9.91 -2.98 8.34
C ALA A 286 -9.70 -3.69 6.98
N LEU A 287 -8.49 -3.66 6.43
CA LEU A 287 -8.23 -4.10 5.05
C LEU A 287 -7.38 -5.37 5.01
N SER A 288 -7.86 -6.37 4.27
CA SER A 288 -7.15 -7.62 3.99
C SER A 288 -6.52 -7.61 2.60
N THR A 289 -5.30 -8.15 2.49
CA THR A 289 -4.67 -8.49 1.21
C THR A 289 -5.48 -9.56 0.47
N GLN A 290 -5.18 -9.77 -0.82
CA GLN A 290 -5.63 -10.99 -1.50
C GLN A 290 -5.09 -12.24 -0.79
N PRO A 291 -5.81 -13.37 -0.85
CA PRO A 291 -5.29 -14.66 -0.41
C PRO A 291 -4.02 -15.05 -1.18
N ILE A 292 -2.98 -15.38 -0.43
CA ILE A 292 -1.69 -15.88 -0.87
C ILE A 292 -1.69 -17.40 -0.70
N VAL A 293 -1.18 -18.13 -1.69
CA VAL A 293 -0.96 -19.58 -1.59
C VAL A 293 0.25 -19.83 -0.69
N GLY A 294 0.06 -20.60 0.37
CA GLY A 294 1.12 -21.00 1.28
C GLY A 294 1.82 -22.29 0.87
N VAL A 295 3.00 -22.50 1.44
CA VAL A 295 3.75 -23.75 1.26
C VAL A 295 3.03 -24.86 2.04
N PRO A 296 2.76 -26.02 1.43
CA PRO A 296 2.19 -27.17 2.12
C PRO A 296 3.04 -27.60 3.33
N ALA A 297 2.40 -28.15 4.37
CA ALA A 297 3.08 -28.45 5.63
C ALA A 297 4.13 -29.60 5.55
N ASP A 298 4.15 -30.35 4.46
CA ASP A 298 5.10 -31.41 4.10
C ASP A 298 6.14 -30.96 3.06
N HIS A 299 6.09 -29.70 2.64
CA HIS A 299 7.00 -29.11 1.65
C HIS A 299 7.88 -28.02 2.27
N VAL A 300 8.96 -27.69 1.58
CA VAL A 300 9.82 -26.53 1.86
C VAL A 300 9.93 -25.68 0.60
N PHE A 301 10.00 -24.37 0.79
CA PHE A 301 10.28 -23.44 -0.30
C PHE A 301 11.79 -23.37 -0.54
N VAL A 302 12.22 -23.30 -1.79
CA VAL A 302 13.62 -23.24 -2.22
C VAL A 302 13.80 -22.06 -3.16
N ASN A 303 14.79 -21.21 -2.91
CA ASN A 303 15.13 -20.09 -3.79
C ASN A 303 16.01 -20.57 -4.95
N GLU A 304 15.44 -21.45 -5.76
CA GLU A 304 15.99 -21.98 -7.00
C GLU A 304 14.83 -22.33 -7.94
N GLN A 305 15.04 -22.16 -9.25
CA GLN A 305 14.02 -22.48 -10.24
C GLN A 305 13.73 -23.98 -10.31
N ALA A 306 12.47 -24.33 -10.55
CA ALA A 306 12.06 -25.73 -10.59
C ALA A 306 12.82 -26.55 -11.66
N ASP A 307 13.07 -25.99 -12.85
CA ASP A 307 13.79 -26.69 -13.93
C ASP A 307 15.24 -27.00 -13.56
N VAL A 308 15.87 -26.10 -12.80
CA VAL A 308 17.23 -26.26 -12.30
C VAL A 308 17.31 -27.39 -11.27
N LEU A 309 16.29 -27.55 -10.42
CA LEU A 309 16.20 -28.68 -9.48
C LEU A 309 15.83 -30.00 -10.16
N ARG A 310 14.89 -29.98 -11.12
CA ARG A 310 14.50 -31.18 -11.89
C ARG A 310 15.66 -31.75 -12.70
N SER A 311 16.54 -30.89 -13.24
CA SER A 311 17.77 -31.34 -13.91
C SER A 311 18.73 -32.11 -13.00
N ARG A 312 18.55 -31.99 -11.67
CA ARG A 312 19.28 -32.72 -10.62
C ARG A 312 18.47 -33.85 -9.99
N ASP A 313 17.41 -34.29 -10.67
CA ASP A 313 16.51 -35.38 -10.24
C ASP A 313 15.78 -35.09 -8.91
N ILE A 314 15.54 -33.80 -8.62
CA ILE A 314 14.75 -33.34 -7.48
C ILE A 314 13.39 -32.90 -8.02
N ASP A 315 12.32 -33.56 -7.57
CA ASP A 315 10.97 -33.15 -7.91
C ASP A 315 10.65 -31.81 -7.25
N ALA A 316 10.23 -30.85 -8.08
CA ALA A 316 10.05 -29.47 -7.69
C ALA A 316 8.90 -28.85 -8.46
N GLU A 317 8.08 -28.07 -7.78
CA GLU A 317 6.99 -27.29 -8.37
C GLU A 317 7.31 -25.80 -8.24
N PRO A 318 7.04 -24.96 -9.24
CA PRO A 318 7.37 -23.54 -9.17
C PRO A 318 6.46 -22.83 -8.15
N MET A 319 7.00 -21.83 -7.44
CA MET A 319 6.24 -21.03 -6.47
C MET A 319 6.75 -19.57 -6.46
N PRO A 320 5.88 -18.56 -6.27
CA PRO A 320 6.33 -17.16 -6.19
C PRO A 320 7.31 -16.92 -5.04
N TYR A 321 8.36 -16.13 -5.29
CA TYR A 321 9.22 -15.68 -4.21
C TYR A 321 8.54 -14.54 -3.43
N PRO A 322 8.54 -14.55 -2.09
CA PRO A 322 7.76 -13.60 -1.32
C PRO A 322 8.36 -12.18 -1.29
N MET A 323 9.64 -12.01 -1.62
CA MET A 323 10.37 -10.75 -1.44
C MET A 323 10.68 -10.01 -2.75
N SER A 324 10.38 -10.59 -3.91
CA SER A 324 10.63 -10.00 -5.22
C SER A 324 9.70 -10.62 -6.27
N ASP A 325 9.71 -10.09 -7.49
CA ASP A 325 8.98 -10.67 -8.62
C ASP A 325 9.65 -11.91 -9.22
N SER A 326 10.73 -12.41 -8.60
CA SER A 326 11.35 -13.66 -9.02
C SER A 326 10.57 -14.87 -8.50
N GLN A 327 11.00 -16.05 -8.93
CA GLN A 327 10.42 -17.30 -8.51
C GLN A 327 11.41 -18.15 -7.76
N GLY A 328 10.87 -19.03 -6.94
CA GLY A 328 11.59 -20.23 -6.52
C GLY A 328 10.73 -21.45 -6.80
N SER A 329 10.83 -22.42 -5.92
CA SER A 329 10.14 -23.68 -6.05
C SER A 329 9.77 -24.25 -4.68
N ILE A 330 8.84 -25.20 -4.66
CA ILE A 330 8.58 -26.05 -3.51
C ILE A 330 9.05 -27.47 -3.82
N VAL A 331 9.63 -28.12 -2.82
CA VAL A 331 10.01 -29.53 -2.86
C VAL A 331 9.47 -30.22 -1.62
N HIS A 332 9.20 -31.52 -1.71
CA HIS A 332 8.83 -32.30 -0.54
C HIS A 332 9.98 -32.26 0.50
N ALA A 333 9.63 -32.17 1.79
CA ALA A 333 10.60 -31.96 2.87
C ALA A 333 11.66 -33.08 2.97
N THR A 334 11.37 -34.29 2.48
CA THR A 334 12.36 -35.39 2.41
C THR A 334 13.50 -35.12 1.44
N SER A 335 13.32 -34.23 0.46
CA SER A 335 14.35 -33.82 -0.49
C SER A 335 15.27 -32.72 0.06
N ARG A 336 15.07 -32.26 1.31
CA ARG A 336 15.81 -31.15 1.91
C ARG A 336 17.32 -31.35 1.90
N GLU A 337 17.83 -32.49 2.34
CA GLU A 337 19.29 -32.75 2.38
C GLU A 337 19.90 -32.69 0.97
N ARG A 338 19.16 -33.15 -0.03
CA ARG A 338 19.57 -33.06 -1.43
C ARG A 338 19.62 -31.60 -1.90
N VAL A 339 18.62 -30.79 -1.54
CA VAL A 339 18.61 -29.35 -1.85
C VAL A 339 19.78 -28.63 -1.16
N GLU A 340 20.02 -28.89 0.13
CA GLU A 340 21.14 -28.30 0.86
C GLU A 340 22.49 -28.65 0.21
N SER A 341 22.64 -29.87 -0.33
CA SER A 341 23.86 -30.29 -1.04
C SER A 341 24.12 -29.48 -2.33
N THR A 342 23.09 -28.83 -2.90
CA THR A 342 23.25 -27.95 -4.07
C THR A 342 23.67 -26.52 -3.71
N GLY A 343 23.70 -26.17 -2.41
CA GLY A 343 23.96 -24.81 -1.94
C GLY A 343 22.75 -23.88 -1.99
N ALA A 344 21.58 -24.37 -2.43
CA ALA A 344 20.35 -23.59 -2.46
C ALA A 344 19.82 -23.32 -1.05
N ARG A 345 19.30 -22.11 -0.84
CA ARG A 345 18.62 -21.74 0.40
C ARG A 345 17.18 -22.23 0.38
N TRP A 346 16.71 -22.74 1.53
CA TRP A 346 15.34 -23.19 1.71
C TRP A 346 14.69 -22.52 2.92
N TRP A 347 13.36 -22.47 2.92
CA TRP A 347 12.53 -21.91 3.97
C TRP A 347 11.42 -22.90 4.33
N SER A 348 11.12 -23.03 5.62
CA SER A 348 9.94 -23.75 6.09
C SER A 348 8.65 -23.01 5.68
N PRO A 349 7.48 -23.66 5.75
CA PRO A 349 6.20 -22.98 5.51
C PRO A 349 5.99 -21.74 6.37
N VAL A 350 6.43 -21.78 7.63
CA VAL A 350 6.34 -20.64 8.57
C VAL A 350 7.28 -19.51 8.14
N ALA A 351 8.51 -19.85 7.73
CA ALA A 351 9.47 -18.84 7.29
C ALA A 351 9.06 -18.21 5.94
N TYR A 352 8.39 -18.96 5.07
CA TYR A 352 7.77 -18.42 3.86
C TYR A 352 6.63 -17.43 4.21
N LEU A 353 5.74 -17.81 5.13
CA LEU A 353 4.67 -16.94 5.63
C LEU A 353 5.24 -15.66 6.26
N ALA A 354 6.29 -15.78 7.08
CA ALA A 354 6.99 -14.64 7.65
C ALA A 354 7.59 -13.73 6.58
N GLY A 355 8.18 -14.28 5.52
CA GLY A 355 8.66 -13.51 4.36
C GLY A 355 7.54 -12.74 3.67
N CYS A 356 6.39 -13.37 3.41
CA CYS A 356 5.21 -12.70 2.84
C CYS A 356 4.70 -11.58 3.76
N LEU A 357 4.69 -11.81 5.07
CA LEU A 357 4.27 -10.81 6.07
C LEU A 357 5.24 -9.62 6.07
N THR A 358 6.54 -9.88 6.10
CA THR A 358 7.59 -8.87 6.03
C THR A 358 7.40 -7.99 4.79
N GLN A 359 7.19 -8.58 3.61
CA GLN A 359 6.99 -7.82 2.37
C GLN A 359 5.67 -7.01 2.37
N THR A 360 4.59 -7.59 2.90
CA THR A 360 3.29 -6.91 2.99
C THR A 360 3.41 -5.69 3.91
N VAL A 361 3.93 -5.88 5.12
CA VAL A 361 4.09 -4.79 6.09
C VAL A 361 5.09 -3.74 5.59
N ARG A 362 6.17 -4.14 4.90
CA ARG A 362 7.12 -3.19 4.28
C ARG A 362 6.42 -2.27 3.28
N SER A 363 5.44 -2.79 2.54
CA SER A 363 4.72 -2.03 1.52
C SER A 363 3.66 -1.08 2.11
N ASP A 364 3.18 -1.38 3.33
CA ASP A 364 2.09 -0.66 4.01
C ASP A 364 2.49 -0.15 5.40
N VAL A 365 3.79 0.08 5.64
CA VAL A 365 4.33 0.36 6.97
C VAL A 365 3.75 1.65 7.59
N GLY A 366 3.42 2.66 6.78
CA GLY A 366 2.77 3.88 7.23
C GLY A 366 1.41 3.64 7.89
N ARG A 367 0.69 2.57 7.51
CA ARG A 367 -0.61 2.18 8.10
C ARG A 367 -0.48 1.67 9.54
N VAL A 368 0.72 1.27 9.93
CA VAL A 368 1.02 0.67 11.23
C VAL A 368 1.57 1.71 12.23
N LEU A 369 2.23 2.75 11.73
CA LEU A 369 2.86 3.77 12.55
C LEU A 369 1.83 4.79 13.11
N GLU A 370 1.87 5.02 14.42
CA GLU A 370 0.94 5.93 15.11
C GLU A 370 1.60 6.70 16.27
N GLN A 371 0.90 7.71 16.76
CA GLN A 371 1.45 8.69 17.70
C GLN A 371 1.82 8.13 19.08
N GLY A 372 1.10 7.14 19.61
CA GLY A 372 1.41 6.44 20.86
C GLY A 372 2.70 5.64 20.78
N THR A 373 2.99 5.03 19.64
CA THR A 373 4.29 4.41 19.32
C THR A 373 5.41 5.45 19.34
N VAL A 374 5.23 6.57 18.62
CA VAL A 374 6.23 7.66 18.59
C VAL A 374 6.43 8.26 19.97
N ALA A 375 5.35 8.49 20.72
CA ALA A 375 5.39 9.00 22.09
C ALA A 375 6.18 8.08 23.03
N ARG A 376 6.07 6.76 22.85
CA ARG A 376 6.85 5.79 23.62
C ARG A 376 8.34 5.89 23.30
N GLN A 377 8.70 5.92 22.01
CA GLN A 377 10.09 6.09 21.58
C GLN A 377 10.69 7.40 22.12
N LEU A 378 9.96 8.51 22.05
CA LEU A 378 10.42 9.79 22.61
C LEU A 378 10.60 9.73 24.14
N ARG A 379 9.70 9.06 24.87
CA ARG A 379 9.88 8.84 26.32
C ARG A 379 11.13 8.01 26.63
N ASP A 380 11.41 6.99 25.83
CA ASP A 380 12.62 6.17 25.99
C ASP A 380 13.88 7.02 25.77
N LEU A 381 13.89 7.87 24.72
CA LEU A 381 14.99 8.81 24.44
C LEU A 381 15.21 9.83 25.57
N ALA A 382 14.13 10.37 26.16
CA ALA A 382 14.21 11.25 27.32
C ALA A 382 14.77 10.51 28.55
N THR A 383 14.27 9.30 28.81
CA THR A 383 14.68 8.48 29.95
C THR A 383 16.18 8.14 29.90
N TRP A 384 16.70 7.89 28.70
CA TRP A 384 18.12 7.60 28.48
C TRP A 384 18.99 8.86 28.30
N ASN A 385 18.41 10.05 28.42
CA ASN A 385 19.08 11.35 28.25
C ASN A 385 19.86 11.46 26.92
N VAL A 386 19.32 10.88 25.83
CA VAL A 386 19.95 10.91 24.51
C VAL A 386 19.90 12.31 23.91
N ILE A 387 18.83 13.06 24.20
CA ILE A 387 18.64 14.45 23.81
C ILE A 387 18.34 15.25 25.09
N PRO A 388 19.34 15.95 25.68
CA PRO A 388 19.17 16.66 26.95
C PRO A 388 18.04 17.69 26.95
N ALA A 389 17.79 18.33 25.80
CA ALA A 389 16.76 19.35 25.67
C ALA A 389 15.32 18.79 25.61
N LEU A 390 15.12 17.46 25.44
CA LEU A 390 13.81 16.88 25.11
C LEU A 390 12.75 17.12 26.19
N SER A 391 13.16 17.13 27.46
CA SER A 391 12.26 17.32 28.61
C SER A 391 11.73 18.76 28.74
N ASP A 392 12.41 19.73 28.12
CA ASP A 392 12.11 21.16 28.23
C ASP A 392 11.37 21.71 26.99
N VAL A 393 11.05 20.84 26.01
CA VAL A 393 10.39 21.22 24.76
C VAL A 393 8.88 21.29 24.95
N ASP A 394 8.35 22.51 25.02
CA ASP A 394 6.90 22.77 24.98
C ASP A 394 6.47 23.37 23.62
N ALA A 395 6.82 22.66 22.54
CA ALA A 395 6.51 23.08 21.17
C ALA A 395 5.48 22.12 20.53
N PRO A 396 4.29 22.59 20.11
CA PRO A 396 3.25 21.75 19.51
C PRO A 396 3.71 20.95 18.29
N GLU A 397 4.61 21.50 17.48
CA GLU A 397 5.18 20.84 16.29
C GLU A 397 6.11 19.67 16.63
N MET A 398 6.59 19.61 17.87
CA MET A 398 7.43 18.53 18.39
C MET A 398 6.62 17.47 19.14
N ALA A 399 5.30 17.66 19.27
CA ALA A 399 4.42 16.67 19.84
C ALA A 399 4.40 15.39 18.99
N PRO A 400 4.19 14.20 19.59
CA PRO A 400 4.13 12.93 18.87
C PRO A 400 3.17 12.98 17.68
N ARG A 401 1.95 13.51 17.86
CA ARG A 401 0.95 13.69 16.80
C ARG A 401 1.45 14.51 15.61
N ALA A 402 2.24 15.56 15.83
CA ALA A 402 2.80 16.38 14.76
C ALA A 402 3.98 15.68 14.05
N LEU A 403 4.75 14.87 14.77
CA LEU A 403 5.90 14.13 14.23
C LEU A 403 5.50 12.89 13.44
N THR A 404 4.44 12.19 13.86
CA THR A 404 4.04 10.91 13.25
C THR A 404 3.79 10.99 11.75
N PRO A 405 3.07 12.00 11.19
CA PRO A 405 2.90 12.13 9.74
C PRO A 405 4.22 12.30 8.98
N VAL A 406 5.21 13.03 9.54
CA VAL A 406 6.55 13.17 8.94
C VAL A 406 7.24 11.82 8.88
N LEU A 407 7.22 11.06 9.99
CA LEU A 407 7.83 9.73 10.04
C LEU A 407 7.13 8.76 9.10
N ARG A 408 5.79 8.80 8.99
CA ARG A 408 5.03 7.99 8.02
C ARG A 408 5.48 8.26 6.59
N ALA A 409 5.54 9.53 6.19
CA ALA A 409 5.95 9.89 4.84
C ALA A 409 7.38 9.42 4.51
N LEU A 410 8.30 9.49 5.48
CA LEU A 410 9.65 8.92 5.33
C LEU A 410 9.62 7.40 5.11
N VAL A 411 8.89 6.64 5.93
CA VAL A 411 8.87 5.18 5.84
C VAL A 411 8.08 4.66 4.65
N ASP A 412 7.04 5.37 4.20
CA ASP A 412 6.30 5.06 2.97
C ASP A 412 7.22 5.16 1.74
N GLU A 413 8.22 6.05 1.80
CA GLU A 413 9.29 6.13 0.83
C GLU A 413 10.51 5.24 1.16
N ARG A 414 10.36 4.29 2.08
CA ARG A 414 11.40 3.36 2.57
C ARG A 414 12.61 4.04 3.22
N VAL A 415 12.47 5.27 3.72
CA VAL A 415 13.53 5.98 4.44
C VAL A 415 13.48 5.55 5.89
N SER A 416 14.56 4.94 6.38
CA SER A 416 14.66 4.48 7.77
C SER A 416 14.53 5.65 8.74
N VAL A 417 13.66 5.51 9.73
CA VAL A 417 13.48 6.44 10.85
C VAL A 417 14.13 5.94 12.13
N ARG A 418 15.00 4.91 12.03
CA ARG A 418 15.68 4.30 13.19
C ARG A 418 16.53 5.30 13.95
N ASN A 419 17.15 6.27 13.25
CA ASN A 419 17.86 7.37 13.89
C ASN A 419 16.90 8.51 14.28
N LEU A 420 15.85 8.17 15.04
CA LEU A 420 14.90 9.13 15.57
C LEU A 420 15.59 10.26 16.35
N PRO A 421 16.68 10.04 17.11
CA PRO A 421 17.37 11.14 17.78
C PRO A 421 17.88 12.23 16.83
N LEU A 422 18.47 11.84 15.69
CA LEU A 422 18.92 12.79 14.67
C LEU A 422 17.73 13.54 14.07
N ILE A 423 16.67 12.82 13.67
CA ILE A 423 15.48 13.42 13.05
C ILE A 423 14.84 14.44 14.00
N TYR A 424 14.62 14.03 15.25
CA TYR A 424 14.02 14.88 16.27
C TYR A 424 14.90 16.09 16.60
N GLY A 425 16.22 15.88 16.77
CA GLY A 425 17.17 16.96 17.04
C GLY A 425 17.19 18.02 15.93
N ARG A 426 17.16 17.61 14.66
CA ARG A 426 17.08 18.55 13.53
C ARG A 426 15.77 19.33 13.49
N LEU A 427 14.65 18.67 13.78
CA LEU A 427 13.36 19.35 13.87
C LEU A 427 13.32 20.34 15.04
N LEU A 428 13.97 20.04 16.18
CA LEU A 428 14.12 20.98 17.29
C LEU A 428 14.95 22.21 16.90
N GLU A 429 16.08 22.01 16.22
CA GLU A 429 16.91 23.11 15.74
C GLU A 429 16.12 24.03 14.78
N ARG A 430 15.29 23.43 13.92
CA ARG A 430 14.40 24.18 13.03
C ARG A 430 13.33 24.95 13.79
N ALA A 431 12.66 24.31 14.75
CA ALA A 431 11.63 24.90 15.60
C ALA A 431 12.15 26.11 16.41
N ALA A 432 13.43 26.08 16.81
CA ALA A 432 14.09 27.17 17.51
C ALA A 432 14.46 28.36 16.60
N GLY A 433 14.39 28.20 15.28
CA GLY A 433 14.60 29.27 14.29
C GLY A 433 13.39 30.22 14.19
N VAL A 434 13.55 31.33 13.46
CA VAL A 434 12.46 32.30 13.24
C VAL A 434 11.66 31.96 11.97
N GLU A 435 10.33 32.09 12.06
CA GLU A 435 9.33 31.93 10.98
C GLU A 435 9.52 30.68 10.11
N THR A 436 9.26 29.52 10.69
CA THR A 436 9.12 28.29 9.91
C THR A 436 7.65 28.00 9.65
N ASP A 437 7.31 27.83 8.37
CA ASP A 437 5.98 27.33 8.01
C ASP A 437 5.81 25.92 8.62
N GLY A 438 4.81 25.79 9.50
CA GLY A 438 4.59 24.60 10.32
C GLY A 438 3.95 23.44 9.57
N GLU A 439 3.72 23.61 8.27
CA GLU A 439 3.06 22.62 7.42
C GLU A 439 3.90 21.37 7.19
N LEU A 440 3.21 20.25 7.00
CA LEU A 440 3.84 18.94 6.80
C LEU A 440 4.84 18.92 5.63
N PRO A 441 4.56 19.49 4.44
CA PRO A 441 5.50 19.49 3.31
C PRO A 441 6.86 20.09 3.66
N GLY A 442 6.86 21.30 4.22
CA GLY A 442 8.10 21.97 4.61
C GLY A 442 8.88 21.17 5.66
N ARG A 443 8.20 20.51 6.59
CA ARG A 443 8.80 19.61 7.61
C ARG A 443 9.43 18.37 7.00
N LEU A 444 8.73 17.74 6.08
CA LEU A 444 9.24 16.58 5.37
C LEU A 444 10.46 16.94 4.53
N ALA A 445 10.37 17.97 3.68
CA ALA A 445 11.47 18.42 2.83
C ALA A 445 12.74 18.75 3.65
N PHE A 446 12.58 19.49 4.75
CA PHE A 446 13.69 19.80 5.65
C PHE A 446 14.34 18.53 6.22
N VAL A 447 13.57 17.60 6.78
CA VAL A 447 14.12 16.37 7.38
C VAL A 447 14.82 15.52 6.32
N ARG A 448 14.25 15.42 5.12
CA ARG A 448 14.85 14.66 4.02
C ARG A 448 16.19 15.24 3.59
N ALA A 449 16.32 16.56 3.48
CA ALA A 449 17.61 17.21 3.23
C ALA A 449 18.64 16.89 4.32
N GLN A 450 18.22 16.84 5.60
CA GLN A 450 19.11 16.43 6.70
C GLN A 450 19.50 14.94 6.65
N LEU A 451 18.75 14.12 5.93
CA LEU A 451 19.00 12.69 5.71
C LEU A 451 19.59 12.40 4.31
N ALA A 452 20.08 13.41 3.59
CA ALA A 452 20.61 13.28 2.22
C ALA A 452 21.57 12.10 2.06
N SER A 453 22.56 11.96 2.95
CA SER A 453 23.52 10.84 2.90
C SER A 453 22.85 9.47 2.99
N GLN A 454 21.83 9.32 3.83
CA GLN A 454 21.10 8.06 3.97
C GLN A 454 20.26 7.77 2.72
N ILE A 455 19.54 8.78 2.23
CA ILE A 455 18.64 8.67 1.07
C ILE A 455 19.43 8.37 -0.21
N ALA A 456 20.54 9.09 -0.42
CA ALA A 456 21.39 8.94 -1.59
C ALA A 456 22.13 7.58 -1.58
N ASN A 457 22.70 7.16 -0.44
CA ASN A 457 23.35 5.84 -0.33
C ASN A 457 22.41 4.68 -0.63
N ARG A 458 21.14 4.77 -0.19
CA ARG A 458 20.12 3.77 -0.49
C ARG A 458 19.85 3.72 -2.00
N SER A 459 19.69 4.88 -2.62
CA SER A 459 19.37 5.00 -4.05
C SER A 459 20.56 4.57 -4.93
N ALA A 460 21.78 4.77 -4.46
CA ALA A 460 23.00 4.30 -5.10
C ALA A 460 23.13 2.76 -5.10
N SER A 461 22.35 2.03 -4.28
CA SER A 461 22.36 0.57 -4.20
C SER A 461 23.77 -0.05 -4.05
N GLY A 462 24.63 0.63 -3.28
CA GLY A 462 26.02 0.21 -3.06
C GLY A 462 27.05 0.76 -4.06
N ALA A 463 26.62 1.51 -5.08
CA ALA A 463 27.51 2.25 -5.97
C ALA A 463 28.01 3.57 -5.34
N ALA A 464 29.04 4.16 -5.96
CA ALA A 464 29.55 5.49 -5.56
C ALA A 464 28.77 6.66 -6.19
N TYR A 465 27.71 6.36 -6.95
CA TYR A 465 26.89 7.34 -7.67
C TYR A 465 25.41 6.95 -7.61
N VAL A 466 24.53 7.94 -7.82
CA VAL A 466 23.09 7.71 -8.00
C VAL A 466 22.78 7.69 -9.49
N ALA A 467 22.31 6.56 -10.01
CA ALA A 467 21.78 6.49 -11.37
C ALA A 467 20.35 7.07 -11.39
N ALA A 468 20.12 8.13 -12.17
CA ALA A 468 18.84 8.83 -12.16
C ALA A 468 18.40 9.30 -13.54
N TYR A 469 17.08 9.34 -13.74
CA TYR A 469 16.46 10.15 -14.77
C TYR A 469 16.28 11.58 -14.30
N LEU A 470 16.59 12.52 -15.17
CA LEU A 470 16.37 13.94 -14.92
C LEU A 470 15.00 14.35 -15.44
N MET A 471 14.28 15.18 -14.71
CA MET A 471 13.04 15.78 -15.23
C MET A 471 13.39 16.96 -16.15
N SER A 472 12.55 17.21 -17.15
CA SER A 472 12.63 18.43 -17.96
C SER A 472 11.83 19.56 -17.33
N GLU A 473 12.16 20.81 -17.67
CA GLU A 473 11.47 22.00 -17.17
C GLU A 473 9.97 21.99 -17.54
N ASP A 474 9.63 21.54 -18.76
CA ASP A 474 8.23 21.41 -19.19
C ASP A 474 7.47 20.37 -18.35
N PHE A 475 8.15 19.26 -17.99
CA PHE A 475 7.58 18.24 -17.11
C PHE A 475 7.31 18.80 -15.71
N GLU A 476 8.29 19.50 -15.14
CA GLU A 476 8.19 20.12 -13.80
C GLU A 476 7.14 21.25 -13.74
N THR A 477 7.02 22.00 -14.83
CA THR A 477 5.98 23.02 -15.00
C THR A 477 4.59 22.39 -15.04
N ALA A 478 4.40 21.33 -15.84
CA ALA A 478 3.15 20.59 -15.91
C ALA A 478 2.80 19.93 -14.56
N LEU A 479 3.81 19.48 -13.82
CA LEU A 479 3.64 18.93 -12.48
C LEU A 479 3.15 19.97 -11.47
N SER A 480 3.51 21.24 -11.64
CA SER A 480 3.11 22.34 -10.73
C SER A 480 1.78 22.99 -11.08
N ALA A 481 1.31 22.82 -12.31
CA ALA A 481 0.01 23.31 -12.74
C ALA A 481 -1.14 22.50 -12.11
N PRO A 482 -2.36 23.06 -12.00
CA PRO A 482 -3.56 22.26 -11.73
C PRO A 482 -3.70 21.15 -12.78
N ARG A 483 -3.69 19.89 -12.35
CA ARG A 483 -3.68 18.73 -13.25
C ARG A 483 -5.06 18.08 -13.32
N THR A 484 -5.47 17.73 -14.54
CA THR A 484 -6.61 16.84 -14.76
C THR A 484 -6.14 15.39 -14.66
N VAL A 485 -7.09 14.46 -14.56
CA VAL A 485 -6.80 13.01 -14.62
C VAL A 485 -5.99 12.65 -15.88
N ASP A 486 -6.34 13.25 -17.02
CA ASP A 486 -5.66 12.99 -18.28
C ASP A 486 -4.25 13.62 -18.32
N GLY A 487 -4.04 14.75 -17.64
CA GLY A 487 -2.71 15.34 -17.45
C GLY A 487 -1.79 14.47 -16.59
N ASP A 488 -2.32 13.92 -15.49
CA ASP A 488 -1.60 12.93 -14.67
C ASP A 488 -1.26 11.67 -15.49
N ASP A 489 -2.18 11.21 -16.35
CA ASP A 489 -1.94 10.09 -17.25
C ASP A 489 -0.78 10.37 -18.21
N ALA A 490 -0.76 11.54 -18.87
CA ALA A 490 0.30 11.91 -19.80
C ALA A 490 1.69 11.94 -19.13
N LEU A 491 1.78 12.46 -17.90
CA LEU A 491 3.03 12.48 -17.12
C LEU A 491 3.51 11.06 -16.79
N LEU A 492 2.60 10.19 -16.35
CA LEU A 492 2.92 8.80 -16.03
C LEU A 492 3.32 8.00 -17.28
N ASP A 493 2.60 8.21 -18.39
CA ASP A 493 2.89 7.56 -19.67
C ASP A 493 4.30 7.96 -20.18
N ALA A 494 4.71 9.23 -20.01
CA ALA A 494 6.08 9.67 -20.31
C ALA A 494 7.14 8.96 -19.45
N ILE A 495 6.85 8.71 -18.17
CA ILE A 495 7.75 7.98 -17.28
C ILE A 495 7.87 6.50 -17.70
N HIS A 496 6.74 5.85 -17.95
CA HIS A 496 6.72 4.44 -18.40
C HIS A 496 7.45 4.26 -19.73
N ALA A 497 7.23 5.16 -20.70
CA ALA A 497 7.88 5.12 -22.00
C ALA A 497 9.42 5.21 -21.91
N GLU A 498 9.96 5.96 -20.95
CA GLU A 498 11.40 6.02 -20.73
C GLU A 498 11.94 4.79 -20.00
N PHE A 499 11.20 4.22 -19.06
CA PHE A 499 11.58 2.98 -18.38
C PHE A 499 11.55 1.77 -19.31
N ASP A 500 10.60 1.69 -20.23
CA ASP A 500 10.53 0.60 -21.20
C ASP A 500 11.74 0.56 -22.14
N ARG A 501 12.41 1.70 -22.37
CA ARG A 501 13.64 1.77 -23.18
C ARG A 501 14.86 1.14 -22.49
N LEU A 502 14.85 1.02 -21.17
CA LEU A 502 16.02 0.56 -20.41
C LEU A 502 16.30 -0.94 -20.52
N GLY A 503 15.31 -1.76 -20.92
CA GLY A 503 15.43 -3.21 -20.83
C GLY A 503 15.75 -3.66 -19.39
N THR A 504 16.39 -4.82 -19.24
CA THR A 504 16.79 -5.35 -17.92
C THR A 504 18.07 -4.70 -17.40
N VAL A 505 17.93 -3.62 -16.63
CA VAL A 505 19.05 -2.96 -15.93
C VAL A 505 19.22 -3.54 -14.54
N THR A 506 20.47 -3.72 -14.11
CA THR A 506 20.85 -4.26 -12.80
C THR A 506 20.55 -3.31 -11.63
N THR A 507 20.41 -2.01 -11.89
CA THR A 507 20.11 -0.98 -10.89
C THR A 507 18.85 -0.22 -11.31
N LYS A 508 17.80 -0.24 -10.49
CA LYS A 508 16.58 0.53 -10.75
C LYS A 508 16.89 2.03 -10.56
N PRO A 509 16.76 2.87 -11.59
CA PRO A 509 17.09 4.28 -11.46
C PRO A 509 16.10 5.05 -10.61
N ALA A 510 16.60 6.12 -9.98
CA ALA A 510 15.77 7.11 -9.33
C ALA A 510 15.24 8.14 -10.36
N LEU A 511 14.20 8.87 -9.99
CA LEU A 511 13.78 10.10 -10.66
C LEU A 511 14.33 11.28 -9.85
N LEU A 512 14.99 12.22 -10.52
CA LEU A 512 15.61 13.39 -9.90
C LEU A 512 14.97 14.68 -10.43
N THR A 513 14.51 15.52 -9.50
CA THR A 513 13.75 16.76 -9.76
C THR A 513 14.18 17.87 -8.80
N GLU A 514 13.73 19.10 -9.02
CA GLU A 514 13.91 20.20 -8.07
C GLU A 514 13.08 20.01 -6.78
N GLY A 515 13.57 20.57 -5.66
CA GLY A 515 12.93 20.41 -4.35
C GLY A 515 11.45 20.81 -4.30
N ALA A 516 11.06 21.83 -5.07
CA ALA A 516 9.68 22.33 -5.14
C ALA A 516 8.69 21.33 -5.78
N HIS A 517 9.16 20.44 -6.64
CA HIS A 517 8.33 19.51 -7.43
C HIS A 517 8.32 18.10 -6.87
N ARG A 518 9.29 17.79 -6.00
CA ARG A 518 9.58 16.48 -5.44
C ARG A 518 8.36 15.78 -4.82
N GLU A 519 7.59 16.46 -3.97
CA GLU A 519 6.43 15.84 -3.31
C GLU A 519 5.31 15.52 -4.31
N ALA A 520 5.03 16.43 -5.24
CA ALA A 520 4.04 16.21 -6.29
C ALA A 520 4.45 15.04 -7.19
N LEU A 521 5.72 14.95 -7.58
CA LEU A 521 6.26 13.85 -8.37
C LEU A 521 6.18 12.53 -7.59
N ALA A 522 6.61 12.52 -6.32
CA ALA A 522 6.57 11.34 -5.47
C ALA A 522 5.14 10.81 -5.29
N ALA A 523 4.16 11.69 -5.07
CA ALA A 523 2.75 11.31 -4.93
C ALA A 523 2.16 10.74 -6.23
N LEU A 524 2.53 11.30 -7.39
CA LEU A 524 2.12 10.81 -8.70
C LEU A 524 2.74 9.44 -8.99
N VAL A 525 4.06 9.32 -8.84
CA VAL A 525 4.83 8.10 -9.10
C VAL A 525 4.42 6.97 -8.17
N ALA A 526 4.23 7.23 -6.88
CA ALA A 526 3.80 6.22 -5.91
C ALA A 526 2.43 5.58 -6.24
N SER A 527 1.63 6.21 -7.10
CA SER A 527 0.33 5.71 -7.53
C SER A 527 0.41 4.49 -8.46
N GLU A 528 1.47 4.38 -9.25
CA GLU A 528 1.64 3.32 -10.26
C GLU A 528 3.02 2.64 -10.20
N LEU A 529 4.03 3.30 -9.63
CA LEU A 529 5.43 2.87 -9.57
C LEU A 529 6.01 3.04 -8.14
N PRO A 530 5.40 2.45 -7.09
CA PRO A 530 5.81 2.63 -5.69
C PRO A 530 7.22 2.10 -5.36
N GLN A 531 7.84 1.33 -6.25
CA GLN A 531 9.22 0.85 -6.15
C GLN A 531 10.26 1.88 -6.63
N VAL A 532 9.84 2.91 -7.38
CA VAL A 532 10.73 3.91 -7.97
C VAL A 532 11.02 4.99 -6.94
N SER A 533 12.31 5.27 -6.72
CA SER A 533 12.73 6.32 -5.80
C SER A 533 12.63 7.68 -6.49
N VAL A 534 11.95 8.64 -5.86
CA VAL A 534 11.96 10.04 -6.26
C VAL A 534 12.87 10.81 -5.31
N LEU A 535 13.79 11.60 -5.86
CA LEU A 535 14.80 12.37 -5.14
C LEU A 535 14.73 13.84 -5.56
N SER A 536 15.09 14.74 -4.64
CA SER A 536 15.44 16.12 -5.00
C SER A 536 16.96 16.32 -5.02
N TYR A 537 17.43 17.39 -5.68
CA TYR A 537 18.85 17.73 -5.67
C TYR A 537 19.40 17.99 -4.26
N GLU A 538 18.59 18.52 -3.34
CA GLU A 538 18.95 18.74 -1.94
C GLU A 538 19.14 17.45 -1.14
N GLU A 539 18.63 16.32 -1.65
CA GLU A 539 18.76 15.00 -1.05
C GLU A 539 20.03 14.26 -1.51
N ILE A 540 20.85 14.90 -2.35
CA ILE A 540 22.11 14.34 -2.85
C ILE A 540 23.28 15.08 -2.20
N PRO A 541 24.13 14.40 -1.40
CA PRO A 541 25.32 15.01 -0.82
C PRO A 541 26.28 15.53 -1.90
N PRO A 542 26.98 16.66 -1.69
CA PRO A 542 27.93 17.20 -2.67
C PRO A 542 29.08 16.24 -3.04
N ALA A 543 29.38 15.26 -2.18
CA ALA A 543 30.41 14.27 -2.41
C ALA A 543 29.96 13.08 -3.28
N MET A 544 28.67 12.99 -3.60
CA MET A 544 28.10 11.90 -4.39
C MET A 544 27.80 12.35 -5.81
N ASN A 545 28.23 11.56 -6.79
CA ASN A 545 27.97 11.87 -8.20
C ASN A 545 26.59 11.38 -8.62
N VAL A 546 25.96 12.11 -9.55
CA VAL A 546 24.76 11.66 -10.27
C VAL A 546 25.19 11.16 -11.63
N GLN A 547 24.73 9.96 -12.01
CA GLN A 547 24.85 9.45 -13.37
C GLN A 547 23.49 9.61 -14.06
N PRO A 548 23.36 10.56 -15.01
CA PRO A 548 22.14 10.71 -15.80
C PRO A 548 21.98 9.50 -16.72
N ILE A 549 20.85 8.80 -16.61
CA ILE A 549 20.47 7.75 -17.55
C ILE A 549 19.80 8.35 -18.78
N GLY A 550 18.94 9.34 -18.56
CA GLY A 550 18.15 10.00 -19.57
C GLY A 550 17.41 11.19 -18.97
N ARG A 551 16.60 11.85 -19.81
CA ARG A 551 15.74 12.95 -19.39
C ARG A 551 14.31 12.64 -19.80
N ILE A 552 13.37 12.78 -18.88
CA ILE A 552 11.95 12.55 -19.14
C ILE A 552 11.33 13.87 -19.60
N THR A 553 10.70 13.83 -20.77
CA THR A 553 10.01 14.96 -21.40
C THR A 553 8.56 14.58 -21.67
N ILE A 554 7.68 15.57 -21.66
CA ILE A 554 6.32 15.40 -22.19
C ILE A 554 6.40 15.78 -23.67
N ASP A 555 6.08 14.85 -24.57
CA ASP A 555 5.87 15.22 -25.96
C ASP A 555 4.61 16.09 -26.03
N ALA A 556 4.78 17.33 -26.51
CA ALA A 556 3.73 18.36 -26.56
C ALA A 556 2.57 18.02 -27.51
#